data_AF-A0A9P7FDD0-F1
#
_entry.id   AF-A0A9P7FDD0-F1
#
_cell.length_a   1.000
_cell.length_b   1.000
_cell.length_c   1.000
_cell.angle_alpha   90.00
_cell.angle_beta   90.00
_cell.angle_gamma   90.00
#
_symmetry.space_group_name_H-M   'P 1'
#
loop_
_entity.id
_entity.type
_entity.pdbx_description
1 polymer ?
#
loop_
_entity_poly.entity_id
_entity_poly.type
_entity_poly.pdbx_seq_one_letter_code
_entity_poly.pdbx_strand_id
1 'polypeptide(L)'
;ADGPGLVYWDGMVGHSGKNGCWIYCGVQGRRKTCGTHYYPALLKPTDHSVVGSNHPDIDVFKIPLGGSDDYKTNLKCLITSPN
;
A
#
# COMPACT_ATOMS: atom_id res chain seq x y z
N ALA A 1 13.99 17.14 3.10
CA ALA A 1 13.09 17.41 1.96
C ALA A 1 12.26 18.60 2.40
N ASP A 2 12.74 19.79 2.06
CA ASP A 2 12.44 21.03 2.77
C ASP A 2 11.75 22.07 1.88
N GLY A 3 10.81 21.60 1.04
CA GLY A 3 9.85 22.45 0.36
C GLY A 3 8.50 22.40 1.08
N PRO A 4 7.66 23.46 1.06
CA PRO A 4 6.30 23.37 1.57
C PRO A 4 5.61 22.20 0.89
N GLY A 5 5.23 21.20 1.69
CA GLY A 5 4.68 19.96 1.19
C GLY A 5 3.47 20.26 0.32
N LEU A 6 3.56 19.92 -0.97
CA LEU A 6 2.43 19.93 -1.88
C LEU A 6 1.31 19.13 -1.20
N VAL A 7 0.23 19.80 -0.82
CA VAL A 7 -0.94 19.10 -0.25
C VAL A 7 -1.48 18.23 -1.37
N TYR A 8 -1.20 16.93 -1.25
CA TYR A 8 -1.61 15.91 -2.18
C TYR A 8 -3.07 15.57 -1.85
N TRP A 9 -4.01 16.10 -2.62
CA TRP A 9 -5.46 15.93 -2.40
C TRP A 9 -5.99 14.58 -2.87
N ASP A 10 -5.10 13.73 -3.37
CA ASP A 10 -5.46 12.56 -4.15
C ASP A 10 -5.92 11.37 -3.28
N GLY A 11 -6.06 11.58 -1.95
CA GLY A 11 -6.55 10.57 -1.01
C GLY A 11 -5.68 9.32 -0.90
N MET A 12 -4.46 9.36 -1.47
CA MET A 12 -3.60 8.20 -1.53
C MET A 12 -2.91 7.93 -0.20
N VAL A 13 -2.46 6.68 -0.06
CA VAL A 13 -1.78 6.21 1.13
C VAL A 13 -0.42 6.92 1.26
N GLY A 14 -0.21 7.60 2.39
CA GLY A 14 1.06 8.27 2.68
C GLY A 14 2.24 7.29 2.79
N HIS A 15 3.46 7.82 2.81
CA HIS A 15 4.73 7.05 2.83
C HIS A 15 4.85 5.95 3.91
N SER A 16 4.05 6.00 4.97
CA SER A 16 4.05 5.05 6.09
C SER A 16 2.86 4.07 6.04
N GLY A 17 2.02 4.15 5.02
CA GLY A 17 0.83 3.34 4.93
C GLY A 17 1.01 2.05 4.13
N LYS A 18 -0.02 1.21 4.17
CA LYS A 18 0.04 -0.20 3.75
C LYS A 18 0.47 -0.40 2.30
N ASN A 19 0.03 0.46 1.38
CA ASN A 19 0.31 0.31 -0.05
C ASN A 19 1.52 1.17 -0.41
N GLY A 20 2.57 0.55 -0.95
CA GLY A 20 3.83 1.23 -1.24
C GLY A 20 3.82 2.08 -2.52
N CYS A 21 2.84 1.88 -3.39
CA CYS A 21 2.74 2.57 -4.68
C CYS A 21 1.52 3.49 -4.73
N TRP A 22 1.70 4.62 -5.42
CA TRP A 22 0.67 5.62 -5.67
C TRP A 22 -0.35 5.19 -6.75
N ILE A 23 0.02 4.32 -7.69
CA ILE A 23 -0.81 4.01 -8.88
C ILE A 23 -1.53 2.66 -8.75
N TYR A 24 -2.06 2.32 -7.57
CA TYR A 24 -2.84 1.08 -7.38
C TYR A 24 -2.14 -0.23 -7.83
N CYS A 25 -0.80 -0.33 -7.76
CA CYS A 25 -0.11 -1.56 -8.20
C CYS A 25 -0.31 -2.79 -7.27
N GLY A 26 -1.15 -2.69 -6.23
CA GLY A 26 -1.41 -3.79 -5.29
C GLY A 26 -0.24 -4.19 -4.37
N VAL A 27 0.95 -3.62 -4.54
CA VAL A 27 2.12 -3.93 -3.72
C VAL A 27 1.93 -3.42 -2.29
N GLN A 28 1.88 -4.37 -1.36
CA GLN A 28 1.82 -4.12 0.07
C GLN A 28 3.23 -4.01 0.67
N GLY A 29 3.45 -3.00 1.52
CA GLY A 29 4.67 -2.86 2.31
C GLY A 29 4.71 -3.77 3.54
N ARG A 30 5.84 -3.77 4.25
CA ARG A 30 6.03 -4.54 5.48
C ARG A 30 5.70 -3.73 6.71
N ARG A 31 4.78 -4.25 7.53
CA ARG A 31 4.39 -3.61 8.78
C ARG A 31 5.49 -3.76 9.83
N LYS A 32 5.85 -2.66 10.49
CA LYS A 32 6.72 -2.66 11.67
C LYS A 32 6.11 -3.51 12.79
N THR A 33 6.91 -4.38 13.39
CA THR A 33 6.52 -5.13 14.59
C THR A 33 6.06 -4.18 15.69
N CYS A 34 4.92 -4.47 16.31
CA CYS A 34 4.29 -3.64 17.35
C CYS A 34 4.03 -2.18 16.93
N GLY A 35 3.95 -1.88 15.63
CA GLY A 35 3.67 -0.54 15.11
C GLY A 35 2.54 -0.53 14.08
N THR A 36 2.19 0.67 13.59
CA THR A 36 1.23 0.88 12.50
C THR A 36 1.91 1.25 11.17
N HIS A 37 3.20 1.55 11.21
CA HIS A 37 3.98 1.99 10.06
C HIS A 37 4.30 0.81 9.13
N TYR A 38 4.24 1.07 7.84
CA TYR A 38 4.66 0.16 6.79
C TYR A 38 5.90 0.72 6.07
N TYR A 39 6.83 -0.17 5.75
CA TYR A 39 8.04 0.14 5.02
C TYR A 39 7.98 -0.47 3.60
N PRO A 40 8.58 0.16 2.58
CA PRO A 40 8.63 -0.35 1.22
C PRO A 40 9.67 -1.48 1.08
N ALA A 41 9.53 -2.54 1.88
CA ALA A 41 10.34 -3.74 1.80
C ALA A 41 9.59 -4.82 1.02
N LEU A 42 10.23 -5.39 0.00
CA LEU A 42 9.63 -6.45 -0.83
C LEU A 42 9.90 -7.84 -0.26
N LEU A 43 11.05 -7.99 0.42
CA LEU A 43 11.44 -9.22 1.08
C LEU A 43 10.74 -9.38 2.43
N LYS A 44 10.43 -10.63 2.77
CA LYS A 44 9.85 -11.03 4.03
C LYS A 44 10.97 -11.14 5.08
N PRO A 45 10.85 -10.45 6.22
CA PRO A 45 11.76 -10.65 7.34
C PRO A 45 11.71 -12.11 7.83
N THR A 46 12.87 -12.70 8.13
CA THR A 46 12.99 -14.08 8.60
C THR A 46 12.31 -14.31 9.94
N ASP A 47 12.44 -13.36 10.87
CA ASP A 47 12.07 -13.56 12.28
C ASP A 47 10.91 -12.66 12.74
N HIS A 48 10.38 -11.81 11.85
CA HIS A 48 9.49 -10.71 12.23
C HIS A 48 8.33 -10.52 11.26
N SER A 49 7.51 -11.56 11.07
CA SER A 49 6.25 -11.46 10.32
C SER A 49 5.08 -11.09 11.25
N VAL A 50 4.46 -9.94 11.00
CA VAL A 50 3.25 -9.51 11.72
C VAL A 50 2.00 -10.10 11.06
N VAL A 51 0.99 -10.46 11.86
CA VAL A 51 -0.33 -10.86 11.35
C VAL A 51 -0.89 -9.76 10.42
N GLY A 52 -1.29 -10.14 9.21
CA GLY A 52 -1.71 -9.19 8.16
C GLY A 52 -0.58 -8.58 7.31
N SER A 53 0.69 -8.91 7.59
CA SER A 53 1.87 -8.54 6.77
C SER A 53 2.82 -9.73 6.52
N ASN A 54 2.27 -10.96 6.57
CA ASN A 54 3.01 -12.22 6.40
C ASN A 54 3.03 -12.73 4.94
N HIS A 55 2.85 -11.84 3.95
CA HIS A 55 2.87 -12.21 2.53
C HIS A 55 4.27 -12.69 2.10
N PRO A 56 4.41 -13.52 1.04
CA PRO A 56 5.71 -13.94 0.52
C PRO A 56 6.52 -12.76 -0.04
N ASP A 57 7.75 -13.04 -0.44
CA ASP A 57 8.59 -12.09 -1.16
C ASP A 57 7.89 -11.62 -2.44
N ILE A 58 8.03 -10.34 -2.74
CA ILE A 58 7.51 -9.74 -3.96
C ILE A 58 8.66 -9.66 -4.96
N ASP A 59 8.53 -10.39 -6.06
CA ASP A 59 9.45 -10.33 -7.18
C ASP A 59 9.23 -9.02 -7.94
N VAL A 60 10.26 -8.17 -8.00
CA VAL A 60 10.23 -6.85 -8.65
C VAL A 60 9.81 -6.96 -10.12
N PHE A 61 10.20 -8.05 -10.80
CA PHE A 61 9.91 -8.26 -12.21
C PHE A 61 8.49 -8.74 -12.47
N LYS A 62 7.74 -9.09 -11.42
CA LYS A 62 6.35 -9.55 -11.49
C LYS A 62 5.37 -8.56 -10.86
N ILE A 63 5.85 -7.37 -10.49
CA ILE A 63 4.96 -6.31 -10.00
C ILE A 63 4.01 -5.93 -11.15
N PRO A 64 2.69 -6.00 -10.94
CA PRO A 64 1.75 -5.61 -11.96
C PRO A 64 1.93 -4.13 -12.28
N LEU A 65 1.74 -3.79 -13.56
CA LEU A 65 1.73 -2.38 -13.97
C LEU A 65 0.65 -1.65 -13.17
N GLY A 66 0.99 -0.46 -12.67
CA GLY A 66 0.03 0.39 -11.95
C GLY A 66 -1.22 0.56 -12.79
N GLY A 67 -2.37 0.15 -12.25
CA GLY A 67 -3.58 -0.03 -13.02
C GLY A 67 -4.80 -0.04 -12.09
N SER A 68 -5.89 0.53 -12.57
CA SER A 68 -7.10 0.75 -11.79
C SER A 68 -8.12 -0.39 -11.97
N ASP A 69 -7.68 -1.63 -12.23
CA ASP A 69 -8.60 -2.72 -12.58
C ASP A 69 -9.72 -2.88 -11.51
N ASP A 70 -9.33 -2.76 -10.24
CA ASP A 70 -10.25 -2.80 -9.11
C ASP A 70 -10.93 -1.45 -8.80
N TYR A 71 -10.52 -0.35 -9.42
CA TYR A 71 -11.03 1.00 -9.09
C TYR A 71 -12.53 1.13 -9.32
N LYS A 72 -13.05 0.62 -10.45
CA LYS A 72 -14.49 0.65 -10.73
C LYS A 72 -15.29 -0.15 -9.70
N THR A 73 -14.74 -1.27 -9.25
CA THR A 73 -15.36 -2.12 -8.22
C THR A 73 -15.36 -1.42 -6.87
N ASN A 74 -14.21 -0.86 -6.46
CA ASN A 74 -14.07 -0.11 -5.22
C ASN A 74 -14.97 1.12 -5.20
N LEU A 75 -15.06 1.85 -6.33
CA LEU A 75 -15.94 3.01 -6.47
C LEU A 75 -17.42 2.61 -6.32
N LYS A 76 -17.83 1.49 -6.93
CA LYS A 76 -19.19 0.95 -6.76
C LYS A 76 -19.48 0.64 -5.29
N CYS A 77 -18.57 -0.03 -4.58
CA CYS A 77 -18.74 -0.30 -3.16
C CYS A 77 -18.92 0.98 -2.33
N LEU A 78 -18.10 2.01 -2.60
CA LEU A 78 -18.19 3.30 -1.91
C LEU A 78 -19.53 3.99 -2.13
N ILE A 79 -20.00 4.10 -3.38
CA ILE A 79 -21.29 4.76 -3.67
C ILE A 79 -22.50 3.99 -3.13
N THR A 80 -22.39 2.67 -2.93
CA THR A 80 -23.46 1.84 -2.36
C THR A 80 -23.41 1.73 -0.84
N SER A 81 -22.36 2.25 -0.19
CA SER A 81 -22.22 2.15 1.26
C SER A 81 -23.21 3.10 1.95
N PRO A 82 -23.93 2.66 2.99
CA PRO A 82 -24.79 3.54 3.77
C PRO A 82 -23.95 4.59 4.52
N ASN A 83 -24.53 5.77 4.74
CA ASN A 83 -23.94 6.83 5.58
C ASN A 83 -24.00 6.47 7.06
#